data_AF-A0A7X8L8U6-F1
#
_entry.id   AF-A0A7X8L8U6-F1
#
_cell.length_a   1.000
_cell.length_b   1.000
_cell.length_c   1.000
_cell.angle_alpha   90.00
_cell.angle_beta   90.00
_cell.angle_gamma   90.00
#
_symmetry.space_group_name_H-M   'P 1'
#
loop_
_entity.id
_entity.type
_entity.pdbx_description
1 polymer ?
#
loop_
_entity_poly.entity_id
_entity_poly.type
_entity_poly.pdbx_seq_one_letter_code
_entity_poly.pdbx_strand_id
1 'polypeptide(L)' 'IEDSANGVEGAKKAGMKCIGFQSPSTPKQDLSKADYIVSSMKEITVEMLQ' A
#
# COMPACT_ATOMS: atom_id res chain seq x y z
N ILE A 1 -2.29 0.55 5.59
CA ILE A 1 -1.25 -0.21 4.86
C ILE A 1 -1.95 -1.44 4.33
N GLU A 2 -1.79 -1.77 3.06
CA GLU A 2 -2.52 -2.85 2.38
C GLU A 2 -1.57 -3.63 1.48
N ASP A 3 -1.78 -4.94 1.33
CA ASP A 3 -0.96 -5.82 0.48
C ASP A 3 -1.75 -6.39 -0.72
N SER A 4 -3.01 -5.96 -0.88
CA SER A 4 -3.89 -6.41 -1.97
C SER A 4 -4.44 -5.25 -2.81
N ALA A 5 -4.64 -5.50 -4.11
CA ALA A 5 -5.22 -4.50 -5.02
C ALA A 5 -6.63 -4.07 -4.59
N ASN A 6 -7.44 -5.01 -4.10
CA ASN A 6 -8.79 -4.74 -3.59
C ASN A 6 -8.77 -3.91 -2.31
N GLY A 7 -7.84 -4.20 -1.39
CA GLY A 7 -7.65 -3.43 -0.16
C GLY A 7 -7.23 -2.00 -0.46
N VAL A 8 -6.25 -1.81 -1.36
CA VAL A 8 -5.83 -0.49 -1.85
C VAL A 8 -7.02 0.26 -2.45
N GLU A 9 -7.80 -0.37 -3.34
CA GLU A 9 -8.95 0.26 -3.96
C GLU A 9 -10.02 0.67 -2.93
N GLY A 10 -10.28 -0.18 -1.93
CA GLY A 10 -11.18 0.12 -0.82
C GLY A 10 -10.71 1.34 -0.01
N ALA A 11 -9.44 1.38 0.36
CA ALA A 11 -8.84 2.49 1.09
C ALA A 11 -8.95 3.82 0.30
N LYS A 12 -8.65 3.80 -1.01
CA LYS A 12 -8.77 5.00 -1.85
C LYS A 12 -10.23 5.44 -2.01
N LYS A 13 -11.18 4.52 -2.17
CA LYS A 13 -12.62 4.85 -2.20
C LYS A 13 -13.11 5.47 -0.90
N ALA A 14 -12.52 5.08 0.23
CA ALA A 14 -12.81 5.66 1.54
C ALA A 14 -12.11 7.02 1.78
N GLY A 15 -11.35 7.54 0.81
CA GLY A 15 -10.60 8.79 0.98
C GLY A 15 -9.38 8.65 1.90
N MET A 16 -8.92 7.42 2.17
CA MET A 16 -7.78 7.17 3.04
C MET A 16 -6.46 7.27 2.27
N LYS A 17 -5.41 7.66 3.00
CA LYS A 17 -4.03 7.47 2.57
C LYS A 17 -3.69 5.97 2.65
N CYS A 18 -3.04 5.44 1.62
CA CYS A 18 -2.75 4.02 1.49
C CYS A 18 -1.29 3.82 1.10
N ILE A 19 -0.58 3.07 1.93
CA ILE A 19 0.73 2.51 1.60
C ILE A 19 0.51 1.06 1.18
N GLY A 20 0.89 0.72 -0.05
CA GLY A 20 0.88 -0.62 -0.60
C GLY A 20 2.14 -1.39 -0.20
N PHE A 21 2.01 -2.58 0.37
CA PHE A 21 3.13 -3.45 0.69
C PHE A 21 3.26 -4.53 -0.40
N GLN A 22 4.32 -4.45 -1.20
CA GLN A 22 4.62 -5.45 -2.22
C GLN A 22 5.25 -6.67 -1.55
N SER A 23 4.40 -7.55 -1.02
CA SER A 23 4.88 -8.74 -0.32
C SER A 23 5.59 -9.72 -1.27
N PRO A 24 6.81 -10.19 -0.94
CA PRO A 24 7.48 -11.24 -1.72
C PRO A 24 6.82 -12.61 -1.54
N SER A 25 5.98 -12.79 -0.51
CA SER A 25 5.29 -14.06 -0.24
C SER A 25 3.96 -14.21 -0.99
N THR A 26 3.50 -13.17 -1.68
CA THR A 26 2.26 -13.18 -2.46
C THR A 26 2.55 -12.97 -3.94
N PRO A 27 1.69 -13.47 -4.85
CA PRO A 27 1.78 -13.12 -6.27
C PRO A 27 1.83 -11.59 -6.46
N LYS A 28 2.53 -11.13 -7.51
CA LYS A 28 2.54 -9.72 -7.86
C LYS A 28 1.12 -9.25 -8.15
N GLN A 29 0.65 -8.30 -7.35
CA GLN A 29 -0.60 -7.58 -7.55
C GLN A 29 -0.29 -6.15 -8.03
N ASP A 30 -1.25 -5.55 -8.73
CA ASP A 30 -1.17 -4.14 -9.10
C ASP A 30 -1.58 -3.26 -7.92
N LEU A 31 -0.59 -2.66 -7.26
CA LEU A 31 -0.78 -1.74 -6.14
C LEU A 31 -0.63 -0.26 -6.57
N SER A 32 -0.63 0.03 -7.88
CA SER A 32 -0.35 1.38 -8.43
C SER A 32 -1.30 2.48 -7.95
N LYS A 33 -2.47 2.12 -7.42
CA LYS A 33 -3.43 3.07 -6.82
C LYS A 33 -3.03 3.54 -5.41
N ALA A 34 -2.07 2.88 -4.76
CA ALA A 34 -1.57 3.29 -3.46
C ALA A 34 -0.76 4.59 -3.57
N ASP A 35 -0.74 5.39 -2.50
CA ASP A 35 0.03 6.64 -2.46
C ASP A 35 1.55 6.38 -2.41
N TYR A 36 1.94 5.25 -1.81
CA TYR A 36 3.30 4.74 -1.80
C TYR A 36 3.29 3.23 -1.95
N ILE A 37 4.34 2.67 -2.55
CA ILE A 37 4.57 1.22 -2.59
C ILE A 37 5.92 0.94 -1.94
N VAL A 38 5.93 0.04 -0.96
CA VAL A 38 7.14 -0.37 -0.22
C VAL A 38 7.33 -1.87 -0.30
N SER A 39 8.58 -2.32 -0.24
CA SER A 39 8.94 -3.75 -0.21
C SER A 39 9.30 -4.26 1.18
N SER A 40 9.47 -3.33 2.12
CA SER A 40 9.79 -3.58 3.52
C SER A 40 9.09 -2.56 4.41
N MET A 41 8.59 -3.00 5.55
CA MET A 41 7.98 -2.10 6.55
C MET A 41 8.99 -1.07 7.09
N LYS A 42 10.29 -1.32 6.96
CA LYS A 42 11.36 -0.39 7.36
C LYS A 42 11.47 0.84 6.46
N GLU A 43 10.89 0.80 5.27
CA GLU A 43 10.85 1.95 4.34
C GLU A 43 9.79 2.98 4.75
N ILE A 44 8.87 2.61 5.65
CA ILE A 44 7.78 3.48 6.10
C ILE A 44 8.31 4.54 7.05
N THR A 45 8.13 5.81 6.68
CA THR A 45 8.48 6.96 7.50
C THR A 45 7.24 7.65 8.07
N VAL A 46 7.42 8.55 9.05
CA VAL A 46 6.31 9.29 9.67
C VAL A 46 5.63 10.22 8.65
N GLU A 47 6.39 10.78 7.71
CA GLU A 47 5.89 11.65 6.65
C GLU A 47 4.94 10.90 5.70
N MET A 48 5.16 9.59 5.50
CA MET A 48 4.26 8.76 4.70
C MET A 48 2.90 8.54 5.37
N LEU A 49 2.76 8.79 6.67
CA LEU A 49 1.52 8.59 7.43
C LEU A 49 0.65 9.85 7.57
N GLN A 50 1.21 11.03 7.28
CA GLN A 50 0.52 12.33 7.37
C GLN A 50 -0.31 12.65 6.13
#